data_AF-A0A528HDL8-F1
#
_entry.id   AF-A0A528HDL8-F1
#
_cell.length_a   1.000
_cell.length_b   1.000
_cell.length_c   1.000
_cell.angle_alpha   90.00
_cell.angle_beta   90.00
_cell.angle_gamma   90.00
#
_symmetry.space_group_name_H-M   'P 1'
#
loop_
_entity.id
_entity.type
_entity.pdbx_description
1 polymer ?
#
loop_
_entity_poly.entity_id
_entity_poly.type
_entity_poly.pdbx_seq_one_letter_code
_entity_poly.pdbx_strand_id
1 'polypeptide(L)'
;MKKLGRFLASLVVAIVLAVVLGTFIPRPLLPAAAADPVATRHILVLKNPIHTDIAIPVDDDVRKRFHFLVDSGIPADMAEVRYIVFGWGGRAFYLETPTWSELKAVPVMKALTLDASVMHIDVAGNIVEPHPDVAGFDISEERFAALLDFIAASFQQGPNGPI
;
A
#
# COMPACT_ATOMS: atom_id res chain seq x y z
N MET A 1 35.23 27.06 -26.28
CA MET A 1 34.38 25.93 -26.72
C MET A 1 34.44 24.72 -25.78
N LYS A 2 35.60 24.08 -25.53
CA LYS A 2 35.72 22.88 -24.67
C LYS A 2 35.33 23.07 -23.18
N LYS A 3 35.60 24.26 -22.62
CA LYS A 3 35.25 24.58 -21.22
C LYS A 3 33.74 24.75 -21.02
N LEU A 4 33.06 25.38 -21.98
CA LEU A 4 31.60 25.56 -21.97
C LEU A 4 30.87 24.21 -22.08
N GLY A 5 31.38 23.27 -22.90
CA GLY A 5 30.82 21.92 -23.00
C GLY A 5 30.95 21.07 -21.74
N ARG A 6 32.09 21.15 -21.03
CA ARG A 6 32.29 20.43 -19.75
C ARG A 6 31.37 20.95 -18.66
N PHE A 7 31.17 22.27 -18.58
CA PHE A 7 30.25 22.89 -17.63
C PHE A 7 28.79 22.50 -17.89
N LEU A 8 28.37 22.55 -19.16
CA LEU A 8 27.02 22.11 -19.58
C LEU A 8 26.78 20.62 -19.25
N ALA A 9 27.76 19.74 -19.43
CA ALA A 9 27.63 18.31 -19.10
C ALA A 9 27.51 18.04 -17.60
N SER A 10 28.31 18.70 -16.76
CA SER A 10 28.23 18.57 -15.30
C SER A 10 26.94 19.14 -14.71
N LEU A 11 26.38 20.19 -15.32
CA LEU A 11 25.09 20.77 -14.92
C LEU A 11 23.92 19.83 -15.22
N VAL A 12 23.96 19.13 -16.37
CA VAL A 12 22.94 18.13 -16.74
C VAL A 12 22.99 16.91 -15.80
N VAL A 13 24.18 16.42 -15.43
CA VAL A 13 24.34 15.32 -14.46
C VAL A 13 23.78 15.69 -13.08
N ALA A 14 24.00 16.92 -12.61
CA ALA A 14 23.50 17.36 -11.31
C ALA A 14 21.96 17.54 -11.27
N ILE A 15 21.34 18.05 -12.36
CA ILE A 15 19.88 18.26 -12.46
C ILE A 15 19.11 16.94 -12.52
N VAL A 16 19.62 15.92 -13.24
CA VAL A 16 18.99 14.58 -13.29
C VAL A 16 19.13 13.86 -11.96
N LEU A 17 20.29 13.98 -11.31
CA LEU A 17 20.54 13.41 -9.98
C LEU A 17 19.57 13.98 -8.92
N ALA A 18 19.33 15.28 -8.92
CA ALA A 18 18.48 15.93 -7.92
C ALA A 18 16.98 15.65 -8.06
N VAL A 19 16.44 15.53 -9.28
CA VAL A 19 14.98 15.40 -9.47
C VAL A 19 14.52 13.94 -9.42
N VAL A 20 15.38 12.99 -9.84
CA VAL A 20 15.20 11.56 -9.49
C VAL A 20 15.24 11.37 -7.97
N LEU A 21 16.04 12.15 -7.24
CA LEU A 21 15.99 12.18 -5.77
C LEU A 21 14.70 12.84 -5.20
N GLY A 22 13.98 13.62 -6.00
CA GLY A 22 12.79 14.38 -5.58
C GLY A 22 11.44 13.72 -5.88
N THR A 23 11.32 12.87 -6.91
CA THR A 23 10.06 12.18 -7.26
C THR A 23 9.72 11.02 -6.32
N PHE A 24 10.67 10.58 -5.50
CA PHE A 24 10.50 9.53 -4.46
C PHE A 24 10.21 10.09 -3.06
N ILE A 25 9.83 11.35 -2.91
CA ILE A 25 9.49 11.93 -1.61
C ILE A 25 7.99 12.29 -1.58
N PRO A 26 7.09 11.35 -1.21
CA PRO A 26 5.81 11.73 -0.64
C PRO A 26 6.09 12.35 0.73
N ARG A 27 5.96 13.68 0.83
CA ARG A 27 5.91 14.35 2.13
C ARG A 27 4.43 14.59 2.47
N PRO A 28 3.96 14.23 3.67
CA PRO A 28 2.74 14.83 4.19
C PRO A 28 3.03 16.31 4.43
N LEU A 29 2.92 17.13 3.37
CA LEU A 29 2.99 18.60 3.46
C LEU A 29 1.72 19.19 4.05
N LEU A 30 0.67 18.37 4.13
CA LEU A 30 -0.57 18.70 4.79
C LEU A 30 -0.53 18.09 6.19
N PRO A 31 -0.93 18.84 7.22
CA PRO A 31 -1.31 18.24 8.49
C PRO A 31 -2.22 17.05 8.24
N ALA A 32 -2.11 16.00 9.05
CA ALA A 32 -3.15 14.96 9.08
C ALA A 32 -4.50 15.68 9.09
N ALA A 33 -5.37 15.33 8.13
CA ALA A 33 -6.67 15.96 8.03
C ALA A 33 -7.30 15.93 9.42
N ALA A 34 -7.73 17.08 9.92
CA ALA A 34 -8.43 17.13 11.19
C ALA A 34 -9.56 16.10 11.16
N ALA A 35 -9.76 15.39 12.27
CA ALA A 35 -10.80 14.37 12.38
C ALA A 35 -12.09 14.92 11.76
N ASP A 36 -12.60 14.21 10.75
CA ASP A 36 -13.81 14.62 10.05
C ASP A 36 -14.94 14.58 11.09
N PRO A 37 -15.65 15.68 11.38
CA PRO A 37 -16.72 15.66 12.37
C PRO A 37 -17.89 14.75 11.97
N VAL A 38 -17.89 14.23 10.72
CA VAL A 38 -18.82 13.22 10.20
C VAL A 38 -18.12 11.85 10.03
N ALA A 39 -16.97 11.63 10.67
CA ALA A 39 -16.28 10.35 10.59
C ALA A 39 -17.11 9.25 11.28
N THR A 40 -17.36 8.19 10.53
CA THR A 40 -18.17 7.03 10.95
C THR A 40 -17.40 5.72 10.86
N ARG A 41 -16.23 5.73 10.22
CA ARG A 41 -15.42 4.54 9.95
C ARG A 41 -14.01 4.73 10.47
N HIS A 42 -13.52 3.73 11.19
CA HIS A 42 -12.17 3.70 11.74
C HIS A 42 -11.31 2.69 10.97
N ILE A 43 -10.32 3.18 10.22
CA ILE A 43 -9.35 2.35 9.50
C ILE A 43 -8.00 2.40 10.21
N LEU A 44 -7.17 1.39 10.00
CA LEU A 44 -5.82 1.35 10.55
C LEU A 44 -4.80 1.35 9.43
N VAL A 45 -3.71 2.09 9.62
CA VAL A 45 -2.50 1.96 8.82
C VAL A 45 -1.48 1.21 9.66
N LEU A 46 -1.08 0.04 9.15
CA LEU A 46 -0.13 -0.85 9.79
C LEU A 46 1.24 -0.61 9.17
N LYS A 47 2.20 -0.26 10.00
CA LYS A 47 3.58 -0.06 9.59
C LYS A 47 4.38 -1.32 9.87
N ASN A 48 4.90 -1.91 8.81
CA ASN A 48 5.97 -2.90 8.88
C ASN A 48 7.29 -2.23 8.47
N PRO A 49 8.46 -2.81 8.79
CA PRO A 49 9.69 -2.10 8.48
C PRO A 49 9.95 -1.99 6.96
N ILE A 50 9.36 -2.88 6.13
CA ILE A 50 9.43 -2.84 4.66
C ILE A 50 8.10 -2.52 3.96
N HIS A 51 6.96 -2.49 4.67
CA HIS A 51 5.64 -2.34 4.08
C HIS A 51 4.75 -1.42 4.90
N THR A 52 3.78 -0.81 4.24
CA THR A 52 2.68 -0.11 4.90
C THR A 52 1.39 -0.67 4.34
N ASP A 53 0.58 -1.23 5.22
CA ASP A 53 -0.68 -1.87 4.87
C ASP A 53 -1.86 -1.10 5.46
N ILE A 54 -3.04 -1.25 4.88
CA ILE A 54 -4.27 -0.63 5.35
C ILE A 54 -5.20 -1.74 5.84
N ALA A 55 -5.54 -1.72 7.13
CA ALA A 55 -6.55 -2.59 7.71
C ALA A 55 -7.92 -1.89 7.65
N ILE A 56 -8.83 -2.46 6.86
CA ILE A 56 -10.21 -1.97 6.78
C ILE A 56 -11.11 -2.78 7.73
N PRO A 57 -11.97 -2.13 8.53
CA PRO A 57 -12.90 -2.84 9.41
C PRO A 57 -13.92 -3.62 8.56
N VAL A 58 -14.26 -4.82 9.02
CA VAL A 58 -15.15 -5.72 8.31
C VAL A 58 -16.58 -5.61 8.83
N ASP A 59 -17.50 -5.29 7.93
CA ASP A 59 -18.95 -5.42 8.08
C ASP A 59 -19.54 -6.26 6.93
N ASP A 60 -20.86 -6.40 6.90
CA ASP A 60 -21.55 -7.21 5.89
C ASP A 60 -21.34 -6.69 4.46
N ASP A 61 -21.24 -5.36 4.27
CA ASP A 61 -21.02 -4.75 2.96
C ASP A 61 -19.59 -4.99 2.47
N VAL A 62 -18.59 -4.87 3.36
CA VAL A 62 -17.20 -5.20 3.07
C VAL A 62 -17.04 -6.69 2.74
N ARG A 63 -17.66 -7.59 3.53
CA ARG A 63 -17.63 -9.04 3.24
C ARG A 63 -18.23 -9.36 1.89
N LYS A 64 -19.40 -8.78 1.58
CA LYS A 64 -20.05 -8.96 0.29
C LYS A 64 -19.18 -8.46 -0.86
N ARG A 65 -18.55 -7.30 -0.69
CA ARG A 65 -17.73 -6.67 -1.72
C ARG A 65 -16.45 -7.46 -2.02
N PHE A 66 -15.81 -8.01 -1.00
CA PHE A 66 -14.55 -8.76 -1.12
C PHE A 66 -14.72 -10.27 -1.00
N HIS A 67 -15.92 -10.79 -1.27
CA HIS A 67 -16.19 -12.24 -1.20
C HIS A 67 -15.28 -13.06 -2.11
N PHE A 68 -14.85 -12.51 -3.25
CA PHE A 68 -13.93 -13.17 -4.19
C PHE A 68 -12.57 -13.53 -3.55
N LEU A 69 -12.20 -12.91 -2.42
CA LEU A 69 -11.00 -13.29 -1.66
C LEU A 69 -11.14 -14.68 -1.04
N VAL A 70 -12.35 -15.04 -0.60
CA VAL A 70 -12.68 -16.37 -0.06
C VAL A 70 -12.53 -17.44 -1.12
N ASP A 71 -12.99 -17.15 -2.33
CA ASP A 71 -12.83 -18.03 -3.50
C ASP A 71 -11.33 -18.25 -3.85
N SER A 72 -10.47 -17.32 -3.44
CA SER A 72 -9.01 -17.37 -3.59
C SER A 72 -8.28 -17.99 -2.39
N GLY A 73 -9.01 -18.50 -1.38
CA GLY A 73 -8.46 -19.16 -0.21
C GLY A 73 -8.14 -18.25 0.99
N ILE A 74 -8.54 -16.97 0.94
CA ILE A 74 -8.37 -16.04 2.05
C ILE A 74 -9.61 -16.10 2.93
N PRO A 75 -9.52 -16.45 4.21
CA PRO A 75 -10.69 -16.73 5.04
C PRO A 75 -11.33 -15.45 5.61
N ALA A 76 -11.70 -14.52 4.72
CA ALA A 76 -12.26 -13.20 5.05
C ALA A 76 -13.73 -13.24 5.50
N ASP A 77 -14.38 -14.40 5.46
CA ASP A 77 -15.76 -14.66 5.90
C ASP A 77 -15.84 -15.23 7.32
N MET A 78 -14.71 -15.59 7.95
CA MET A 78 -14.69 -16.07 9.33
C MET A 78 -15.21 -15.02 10.32
N ALA A 79 -15.92 -15.48 11.34
CA ALA A 79 -16.61 -14.62 12.32
C ALA A 79 -15.63 -13.83 13.20
N GLU A 80 -14.43 -14.35 13.40
CA GLU A 80 -13.35 -13.77 14.18
C GLU A 80 -12.63 -12.64 13.44
N VAL A 81 -12.75 -12.58 12.12
CA VAL A 81 -12.13 -11.54 11.29
C VAL A 81 -12.80 -10.20 11.55
N ARG A 82 -12.00 -9.25 12.01
CA ARG A 82 -12.39 -7.85 12.26
C ARG A 82 -11.82 -6.90 11.22
N TYR A 83 -10.70 -7.25 10.60
CA TYR A 83 -10.08 -6.46 9.56
C TYR A 83 -9.64 -7.31 8.37
N ILE A 84 -9.77 -6.76 7.16
CA ILE A 84 -9.01 -7.22 5.99
C ILE A 84 -7.86 -6.23 5.79
N VAL A 85 -6.65 -6.75 5.68
CA VAL A 85 -5.42 -5.98 5.55
C VAL A 85 -4.98 -6.01 4.08
N PHE A 86 -4.80 -4.84 3.49
CA PHE A 86 -4.40 -4.68 2.10
C PHE A 86 -3.06 -3.94 1.98
N GLY A 87 -2.14 -4.53 1.22
CA GLY A 87 -0.85 -3.95 0.84
C GLY A 87 -0.60 -4.06 -0.66
N TRP A 88 0.27 -3.21 -1.21
CA TRP A 88 0.70 -3.24 -2.61
C TRP A 88 2.21 -3.31 -2.69
N GLY A 89 2.75 -4.01 -3.68
CA GLY A 89 4.19 -4.11 -3.84
C GLY A 89 4.62 -4.99 -5.00
N GLY A 90 5.94 -5.07 -5.21
CA GLY A 90 6.52 -5.90 -6.26
C GLY A 90 6.40 -7.39 -5.92
N ARG A 91 5.93 -8.20 -6.87
CA ARG A 91 5.81 -9.66 -6.74
C ARG A 91 7.12 -10.32 -6.35
N ALA A 92 8.23 -9.91 -6.97
CA ALA A 92 9.54 -10.47 -6.65
C ALA A 92 9.93 -10.15 -5.21
N PHE A 93 9.55 -8.96 -4.71
CA PHE A 93 9.83 -8.56 -3.34
C PHE A 93 9.05 -9.41 -2.34
N TYR A 94 7.73 -9.56 -2.52
CA TYR A 94 6.90 -10.36 -1.62
C TYR A 94 7.26 -11.85 -1.61
N LEU A 95 7.63 -12.44 -2.76
CA LEU A 95 7.90 -13.88 -2.84
C LEU A 95 9.34 -14.26 -2.52
N GLU A 96 10.31 -13.38 -2.78
CA GLU A 96 11.73 -13.71 -2.66
C GLU A 96 12.43 -13.06 -1.47
N THR A 97 11.75 -12.14 -0.75
CA THR A 97 12.25 -11.44 0.44
C THR A 97 11.26 -11.51 1.63
N PRO A 98 11.03 -12.68 2.25
CA PRO A 98 10.09 -12.82 3.36
C PRO A 98 10.55 -12.08 4.63
N THR A 99 11.87 -12.04 4.84
CA THR A 99 12.50 -11.35 5.98
C THR A 99 13.56 -10.37 5.51
N TRP A 100 13.87 -9.36 6.32
CA TRP A 100 14.95 -8.41 6.07
C TRP A 100 16.31 -9.07 5.85
N SER A 101 16.58 -10.18 6.56
CA SER A 101 17.81 -10.95 6.42
C SER A 101 17.95 -11.64 5.06
N GLU A 102 16.87 -11.75 4.29
CA GLU A 102 16.82 -12.43 3.00
C GLU A 102 16.79 -11.45 1.81
N LEU A 103 17.10 -10.17 2.06
CA LEU A 103 17.10 -9.13 1.05
C LEU A 103 18.13 -9.40 -0.06
N LYS A 104 17.64 -9.56 -1.28
CA LYS A 104 18.46 -9.82 -2.48
C LYS A 104 18.46 -8.58 -3.39
N ALA A 105 19.60 -8.29 -4.00
CA ALA A 105 19.76 -7.14 -4.90
C ALA A 105 18.83 -7.20 -6.12
N VAL A 106 18.54 -8.40 -6.65
CA VAL A 106 17.71 -8.58 -7.84
C VAL A 106 16.23 -8.24 -7.59
N PRO A 107 15.53 -8.78 -6.57
CA PRO A 107 14.20 -8.33 -6.18
C PRO A 107 14.09 -6.83 -5.92
N VAL A 108 15.06 -6.22 -5.23
CA VAL A 108 15.07 -4.77 -5.00
C VAL A 108 15.15 -3.99 -6.31
N MET A 109 16.08 -4.37 -7.20
CA MET A 109 16.20 -3.72 -8.51
C MET A 109 14.93 -3.89 -9.35
N LYS A 110 14.30 -5.06 -9.33
CA LYS A 110 13.03 -5.30 -10.01
C LYS A 110 11.91 -4.44 -9.45
N ALA A 111 11.74 -4.40 -8.12
CA ALA A 111 10.73 -3.58 -7.45
C ALA A 111 10.86 -2.09 -7.77
N LEU A 112 12.08 -1.60 -8.06
CA LEU A 112 12.34 -0.22 -8.45
C LEU A 112 12.25 0.04 -9.97
N THR A 113 12.10 -0.99 -10.81
CA THR A 113 12.16 -0.84 -12.27
C THR A 113 11.02 -1.57 -13.00
N LEU A 114 11.10 -2.89 -13.13
CA LEU A 114 10.23 -3.74 -13.93
C LEU A 114 9.81 -4.96 -13.09
N ASP A 115 8.83 -4.77 -12.21
CA ASP A 115 8.16 -5.86 -11.51
C ASP A 115 6.64 -5.80 -11.74
N ALA A 116 5.99 -6.94 -11.58
CA ALA A 116 4.54 -6.98 -11.49
C ALA A 116 4.13 -6.43 -10.12
N SER A 117 3.27 -5.41 -10.10
CA SER A 117 2.58 -5.00 -8.88
C SER A 117 1.56 -6.05 -8.50
N VAL A 118 1.60 -6.52 -7.26
CA VAL A 118 0.65 -7.47 -6.69
C VAL A 118 0.07 -6.90 -5.40
N MET A 119 -1.11 -7.41 -5.05
CA MET A 119 -1.73 -7.13 -3.77
C MET A 119 -1.30 -8.18 -2.74
N HIS A 120 -0.90 -7.73 -1.56
CA HIS A 120 -0.73 -8.56 -0.37
C HIS A 120 -1.98 -8.41 0.48
N ILE A 121 -2.57 -9.55 0.88
CA ILE A 121 -3.86 -9.56 1.55
C ILE A 121 -3.76 -10.51 2.74
N ASP A 122 -4.16 -10.02 3.91
CA ASP A 122 -4.23 -10.79 5.14
C ASP A 122 -5.53 -10.48 5.90
N VAL A 123 -5.85 -11.28 6.90
CA VAL A 123 -7.01 -11.08 7.77
C VAL A 123 -6.57 -10.99 9.22
N ALA A 124 -7.18 -10.08 9.97
CA ALA A 124 -6.86 -9.89 11.38
C ALA A 124 -8.12 -9.93 12.23
N GLY A 125 -7.96 -10.45 13.45
CA GLY A 125 -8.91 -10.24 14.53
C GLY A 125 -8.79 -8.83 15.09
N ASN A 126 -9.01 -8.66 16.39
CA ASN A 126 -8.89 -7.35 17.01
C ASN A 126 -7.43 -6.86 17.01
N ILE A 127 -7.18 -5.66 16.49
CA ILE A 127 -5.87 -4.99 16.56
C ILE A 127 -5.91 -4.03 17.75
N VAL A 128 -4.88 -4.08 18.61
CA VAL A 128 -4.84 -3.27 19.83
C VAL A 128 -4.24 -1.90 19.55
N GLU A 129 -4.92 -0.86 20.01
CA GLU A 129 -4.44 0.52 20.01
C GLU A 129 -4.35 1.08 21.44
N PRO A 130 -3.38 1.97 21.74
CA PRO A 130 -2.33 2.44 20.83
C PRO A 130 -1.20 1.41 20.69
N HIS A 131 -0.61 1.33 19.50
CA HIS A 131 0.58 0.52 19.23
C HIS A 131 1.56 1.33 18.35
N PRO A 132 2.89 1.27 18.57
CA PRO A 132 3.86 2.11 17.85
C PRO A 132 3.86 1.93 16.32
N ASP A 133 3.42 0.76 15.87
CA ASP A 133 3.34 0.41 14.44
C ASP A 133 1.91 0.46 13.88
N VAL A 134 0.95 0.99 14.64
CA VAL A 134 -0.45 1.13 14.22
C VAL A 134 -0.86 2.59 14.33
N ALA A 135 -1.38 3.16 13.25
CA ALA A 135 -1.98 4.47 13.23
C ALA A 135 -3.44 4.38 12.81
N GLY A 136 -4.36 4.70 13.72
CA GLY A 136 -5.80 4.78 13.45
C GLY A 136 -6.20 6.08 12.77
N PHE A 137 -7.14 6.00 11.83
CA PHE A 137 -7.70 7.13 11.12
C PHE A 137 -9.22 7.02 11.06
N ASP A 138 -9.89 8.07 11.54
CA ASP A 138 -11.33 8.23 11.41
C ASP A 138 -11.65 8.92 10.08
N ILE A 139 -12.44 8.26 9.24
CA ILE A 139 -12.84 8.75 7.92
C ILE A 139 -14.37 8.73 7.77
N SER A 140 -14.89 9.60 6.91
CA SER A 140 -16.31 9.61 6.55
C SER A 140 -16.69 8.38 5.71
N GLU A 141 -17.97 8.03 5.68
CA GLU A 141 -18.48 6.96 4.82
C GLU A 141 -18.10 7.13 3.35
N GLU A 142 -18.16 8.37 2.84
CA GLU A 142 -17.82 8.65 1.43
C GLU A 142 -16.35 8.30 1.14
N ARG A 143 -15.43 8.66 2.05
CA ARG A 143 -14.01 8.32 1.92
C ARG A 143 -13.76 6.82 2.07
N PHE A 144 -14.51 6.16 2.95
CA PHE A 144 -14.42 4.72 3.10
C PHE A 144 -14.89 4.00 1.83
N ALA A 145 -16.06 4.37 1.29
CA ALA A 145 -16.55 3.84 0.01
C ALA A 145 -15.54 4.05 -1.13
N ALA A 146 -14.97 5.26 -1.24
CA ALA A 146 -13.94 5.56 -2.23
C ALA A 146 -12.67 4.71 -2.05
N LEU A 147 -12.28 4.43 -0.81
CA LEU A 147 -11.18 3.51 -0.50
C LEU A 147 -11.52 2.08 -0.96
N LEU A 148 -12.73 1.58 -0.68
CA LEU A 148 -13.15 0.24 -1.11
C LEU A 148 -13.24 0.13 -2.64
N ASP A 149 -13.68 1.19 -3.32
CA ASP A 149 -13.68 1.29 -4.78
C ASP A 149 -12.26 1.25 -5.34
N PHE A 150 -11.35 2.02 -4.76
CA PHE A 150 -9.94 2.03 -5.15
C PHE A 150 -9.28 0.66 -4.97
N ILE A 151 -9.50 -0.01 -3.82
CA ILE A 151 -8.96 -1.34 -3.56
C ILE A 151 -9.51 -2.34 -4.58
N ALA A 152 -10.83 -2.36 -4.80
CA ALA A 152 -11.45 -3.27 -5.77
C ALA A 152 -10.94 -3.03 -7.21
N ALA A 153 -10.77 -1.76 -7.61
CA ALA A 153 -10.25 -1.39 -8.93
C ALA A 153 -8.74 -1.68 -9.10
N SER A 154 -8.02 -1.94 -8.01
CA SER A 154 -6.60 -2.30 -8.05
C SER A 154 -6.35 -3.75 -8.48
N PHE A 155 -7.37 -4.60 -8.46
CA PHE A 155 -7.28 -5.98 -8.96
C PHE A 155 -7.46 -6.02 -10.48
N GLN A 156 -6.81 -7.00 -11.11
CA GLN A 156 -7.04 -7.28 -12.52
C GLN A 156 -8.36 -8.05 -12.67
N GLN A 157 -9.09 -7.84 -13.76
CA GLN A 157 -10.32 -8.60 -14.01
C GLN A 157 -9.98 -9.89 -14.76
N GLY A 158 -10.27 -11.03 -14.14
CA GLY A 158 -10.14 -12.36 -14.73
C GLY A 158 -11.49 -12.95 -15.18
N PRO A 159 -11.49 -14.11 -15.85
CA PRO A 159 -12.71 -14.77 -16.34
C PRO A 159 -13.71 -15.15 -15.23
N ASN A 160 -13.22 -15.33 -14.00
CA ASN A 160 -14.01 -15.77 -12.84
C ASN A 160 -14.11 -14.68 -11.76
N GLY A 161 -13.79 -13.42 -12.09
CA GLY A 161 -13.76 -12.31 -11.13
C GLY A 161 -12.36 -11.71 -10.97
N PRO A 162 -12.17 -10.84 -9.96
CA PRO A 162 -10.89 -10.16 -9.72
C PRO A 162 -9.75 -11.14 -9.39
N ILE A 163 -8.55 -10.86 -9.90
CA ILE A 163 -7.28 -11.60 -9.70
C ILE A 163 -6.11 -10.66 -9.41
#